data_AF-A0A1S1EIS2-F1
#
_entry.id   AF-A0A1S1EIS2-F1
#
_cell.length_a   1.000
_cell.length_b   1.000
_cell.length_c   1.000
_cell.angle_alpha   90.00
_cell.angle_beta   90.00
_cell.angle_gamma   90.00
#
_symmetry.space_group_name_H-M   'P 1'
#
loop_
_entity.id
_entity.type
_entity.pdbx_description
1 polymer ?
#
loop_
_entity_poly.entity_id
_entity_poly.type
_entity_poly.pdbx_seq_one_letter_code
_entity_poly.pdbx_strand_id
1 'polypeptide(L)'
;MHLMRVTGDQQQGRDTFSGQGRVLKLLALNNPVAQKELAYVLGIRSQSLAELLTKMEAKGLVSREPNPADRRTSIVSLTEDGQVAARELERSTDDEFDPFSTLSDTERTELDTILRKLIAGVEAEMSPSEFPPAPLQWPPPPPPGRTWGPPPPPPGLQPPR
;
A
#
# COMPACT_ATOMS: atom_id res chain seq x y z
N MET A 1 1.59 -17.32 -40.49
CA MET A 1 1.04 -18.26 -39.48
C MET A 1 2.17 -18.89 -38.68
N HIS A 2 2.45 -18.39 -37.47
CA HIS A 2 2.93 -19.21 -36.36
C HIS A 2 2.64 -18.45 -35.05
N LEU A 3 1.58 -18.88 -34.37
CA LEU A 3 1.23 -18.48 -33.01
C LEU A 3 2.19 -19.17 -32.06
N MET A 4 3.08 -18.43 -31.41
CA MET A 4 3.75 -18.92 -30.21
C MET A 4 2.97 -18.40 -29.01
N ARG A 5 2.18 -19.30 -28.40
CA ARG A 5 1.60 -19.11 -27.08
C ARG A 5 2.74 -19.02 -26.07
N VAL A 6 2.98 -17.84 -25.52
CA VAL A 6 3.72 -17.68 -24.26
C VAL A 6 2.67 -17.75 -23.15
N THR A 7 2.53 -18.93 -22.57
CA THR A 7 1.79 -19.15 -21.31
C THR A 7 2.81 -19.71 -20.32
N GLY A 8 3.27 -18.86 -19.39
CA GLY A 8 4.20 -19.21 -18.31
C GLY A 8 4.78 -17.94 -17.71
N ASP A 9 4.69 -17.80 -16.38
CA ASP A 9 5.27 -16.72 -15.56
C ASP A 9 4.70 -15.30 -15.68
N GLN A 10 3.43 -15.16 -15.31
CA GLN A 10 2.81 -13.86 -14.96
C GLN A 10 2.32 -13.83 -13.50
N GLN A 11 2.86 -14.70 -12.62
CA GLN A 11 2.44 -14.76 -11.21
C GLN A 11 3.43 -14.10 -10.23
N GLN A 12 4.71 -13.96 -10.57
CA GLN A 12 5.72 -13.39 -9.67
C GLN A 12 5.51 -11.89 -9.37
N GLY A 13 5.15 -11.07 -10.37
CA GLY A 13 4.91 -9.62 -10.19
C GLY A 13 3.63 -9.25 -9.42
N ARG A 14 2.81 -10.25 -9.03
CA ARG A 14 1.61 -10.00 -8.23
C ARG A 14 1.88 -9.97 -6.73
N ASP A 15 2.99 -10.52 -6.26
CA ASP A 15 3.22 -10.68 -4.83
C ASP A 15 3.66 -9.36 -4.14
N THR A 16 4.38 -8.47 -4.83
CA THR A 16 4.77 -7.14 -4.35
C THR A 16 3.58 -6.21 -4.17
N PHE A 17 2.65 -6.21 -5.12
CA PHE A 17 1.42 -5.42 -5.09
C PHE A 17 0.26 -6.12 -4.37
N SER A 18 0.43 -7.39 -3.99
CA SER A 18 -0.53 -8.09 -3.13
C SER A 18 -0.62 -7.42 -1.76
N GLY A 19 -1.74 -7.62 -1.06
CA GLY A 19 -1.90 -7.12 0.31
C GLY A 19 -0.78 -7.60 1.24
N GLN A 20 -0.33 -8.85 1.09
CA GLN A 20 0.73 -9.44 1.91
C GLN A 20 2.09 -8.77 1.64
N GLY A 21 2.47 -8.59 0.37
CA GLY A 21 3.76 -7.98 0.02
C GLY A 21 3.88 -6.54 0.50
N ARG A 22 2.80 -5.76 0.39
CA ARG A 22 2.76 -4.39 0.91
C ARG A 22 2.92 -4.33 2.43
N VAL A 23 2.33 -5.27 3.17
CA VAL A 23 2.52 -5.39 4.64
C VAL A 23 3.96 -5.72 4.97
N LEU A 24 4.56 -6.71 4.29
CA LEU A 24 5.95 -7.10 4.52
C LEU A 24 6.92 -5.94 4.27
N LYS A 25 6.74 -5.20 3.16
CA LYS A 25 7.58 -4.02 2.84
C LYS A 25 7.46 -2.93 3.91
N LEU A 26 6.24 -2.59 4.32
CA LEU A 26 6.04 -1.55 5.33
C LEU A 26 6.62 -1.93 6.69
N LEU A 27 6.43 -3.17 7.12
CA LEU A 27 7.00 -3.65 8.37
C LEU A 27 8.52 -3.80 8.28
N ALA A 28 9.11 -4.05 7.11
CA ALA A 28 10.57 -4.05 6.95
C ALA A 28 11.17 -2.64 7.11
N LEU A 29 10.46 -1.61 6.66
CA LEU A 29 10.88 -0.21 6.80
C LEU A 29 10.63 0.35 8.20
N ASN A 30 9.51 -0.02 8.82
CA ASN A 30 9.08 0.47 10.13
C ASN A 30 8.63 -0.73 10.97
N ASN A 31 9.50 -1.22 11.86
CA ASN A 31 9.21 -2.31 12.79
C ASN A 31 9.57 -1.86 14.22
N PRO A 32 8.70 -2.04 15.23
CA PRO A 32 7.32 -2.52 15.16
C PRO A 32 6.31 -1.40 14.92
N VAL A 33 5.11 -1.73 14.39
CA VAL A 33 4.07 -0.73 14.02
C VAL A 33 2.71 -1.10 14.59
N ALA A 34 1.94 -0.11 15.05
CA ALA A 34 0.58 -0.35 15.50
C ALA A 34 -0.32 -0.77 14.32
N GLN A 35 -1.17 -1.79 14.50
CA GLN A 35 -2.07 -2.28 13.46
C GLN A 35 -2.96 -1.15 12.88
N LYS A 36 -3.37 -0.19 13.72
CA LYS A 36 -4.13 0.99 13.29
C LYS A 36 -3.34 1.86 12.31
N GLU A 37 -2.06 2.10 12.58
CA GLU A 37 -1.17 2.86 11.71
C GLU A 37 -0.88 2.09 10.42
N LEU A 38 -0.66 0.78 10.53
CA LEU A 38 -0.46 -0.09 9.37
C LEU A 38 -1.67 -0.05 8.42
N ALA A 39 -2.91 -0.08 8.96
CA ALA A 39 -4.13 0.05 8.17
C ALA A 39 -4.22 1.42 7.48
N TYR A 40 -3.81 2.47 8.20
CA TYR A 40 -3.79 3.83 7.67
C TYR A 40 -2.82 3.97 6.50
N VAL A 41 -1.56 3.57 6.68
CA VAL A 41 -0.52 3.67 5.64
C VAL A 41 -0.86 2.81 4.42
N LEU A 42 -1.46 1.63 4.62
CA LEU A 42 -1.87 0.77 3.51
C LEU A 42 -3.13 1.26 2.78
N GLY A 43 -3.91 2.16 3.38
CA GLY A 43 -5.17 2.64 2.84
C GLY A 43 -6.28 1.59 2.82
N ILE A 44 -6.27 0.63 3.76
CA ILE A 44 -7.26 -0.47 3.83
C ILE A 44 -8.06 -0.44 5.13
N ARG A 45 -9.24 -1.08 5.12
CA ARG A 45 -10.09 -1.19 6.32
C ARG A 45 -9.41 -2.04 7.39
N SER A 46 -9.59 -1.68 8.66
CA SER A 46 -9.00 -2.40 9.80
C SER A 46 -9.40 -3.88 9.85
N GLN A 47 -10.63 -4.21 9.45
CA GLN A 47 -11.09 -5.60 9.37
C GLN A 47 -10.36 -6.38 8.28
N SER A 48 -10.19 -5.81 7.09
CA SER A 48 -9.44 -6.42 5.99
C SER A 48 -7.97 -6.63 6.36
N LEU A 49 -7.36 -5.66 7.05
CA LEU A 49 -6.01 -5.83 7.58
C LEU A 49 -5.95 -6.94 8.63
N ALA A 50 -6.92 -7.02 9.55
CA ALA A 50 -6.94 -8.05 10.59
C ALA A 50 -7.05 -9.47 9.98
N GLU A 51 -7.87 -9.65 8.94
CA GLU A 51 -7.97 -10.91 8.20
C GLU A 51 -6.65 -11.27 7.49
N LEU A 52 -6.00 -10.27 6.87
CA LEU A 52 -4.71 -10.46 6.22
C LEU A 52 -3.62 -10.83 7.24
N LEU A 53 -3.52 -10.09 8.34
CA LEU A 53 -2.56 -10.37 9.41
C LEU A 53 -2.78 -11.73 10.05
N THR A 54 -4.03 -12.16 10.21
CA THR A 54 -4.34 -13.52 10.71
C THR A 54 -3.78 -14.59 9.78
N LYS A 55 -3.89 -14.40 8.45
CA LYS A 55 -3.30 -15.32 7.47
C LYS A 55 -1.78 -15.28 7.49
N MET A 56 -1.18 -14.10 7.69
CA MET A 56 0.28 -13.95 7.75
C MET A 56 0.86 -14.55 9.04
N GLU A 57 0.17 -14.40 10.16
CA GLU A 57 0.54 -14.98 11.46
C GLU A 57 0.43 -16.52 11.42
N ALA A 58 -0.62 -17.05 10.78
CA ALA A 58 -0.75 -18.49 10.53
C ALA A 58 0.37 -19.06 9.63
N LYS A 59 0.97 -18.22 8.78
CA LYS A 59 2.16 -18.56 7.98
C LYS A 59 3.48 -18.29 8.71
N GLY A 60 3.43 -17.84 9.97
CA GLY A 60 4.62 -17.54 10.76
C GLY A 60 5.39 -16.29 10.32
N LEU A 61 4.80 -15.40 9.51
CA LEU A 61 5.49 -14.23 8.93
C LEU A 61 5.41 -12.97 9.81
N VAL A 62 4.41 -12.88 10.68
CA VAL A 62 4.22 -11.75 11.59
C VAL A 62 3.79 -12.25 12.96
N SER A 63 4.06 -11.43 13.99
CA SER A 63 3.52 -11.61 15.34
C SER A 63 2.71 -10.38 15.76
N ARG A 64 1.71 -10.60 16.62
CA ARG A 64 0.89 -9.54 17.20
C ARG A 64 0.89 -9.58 18.71
N GLU A 65 1.15 -8.44 19.33
CA GLU A 65 1.07 -8.26 20.77
C GLU A 65 0.13 -7.10 21.12
N PRO A 66 -0.56 -7.13 22.28
CA PRO A 66 -1.37 -5.99 22.72
C PRO A 66 -0.53 -4.73 22.80
N ASN A 67 -1.03 -3.61 22.27
CA ASN A 67 -0.30 -2.35 22.36
C ASN A 67 -0.36 -1.82 23.81
N PRO A 68 0.80 -1.57 24.47
CA PRO A 68 0.84 -1.05 25.84
C PRO A 68 0.27 0.36 25.97
N ALA A 69 0.29 1.17 24.91
CA ALA A 69 -0.25 2.54 24.89
C ALA A 69 -1.76 2.59 24.62
N ASP A 70 -2.30 1.63 23.86
CA ASP A 70 -3.73 1.51 23.59
C ASP A 70 -4.11 0.04 23.41
N ARG A 71 -4.69 -0.57 24.45
CA ARG A 71 -5.09 -1.99 24.45
C ARG A 71 -6.14 -2.34 23.38
N ARG A 72 -6.76 -1.35 22.72
CA ARG A 72 -7.72 -1.56 21.64
C ARG A 72 -7.04 -1.88 20.30
N THR A 73 -5.73 -1.68 20.19
CA THR A 73 -4.94 -2.06 19.02
C THR A 73 -3.83 -3.03 19.42
N SER A 74 -3.32 -3.77 18.46
CA SER A 74 -2.10 -4.56 18.59
C SER A 74 -0.91 -3.84 17.97
N ILE A 75 0.29 -4.17 18.45
CA ILE A 75 1.56 -3.94 17.77
C ILE A 75 1.82 -5.16 16.87
N VAL A 76 2.22 -4.89 15.64
CA VAL A 76 2.53 -5.90 14.62
C VAL A 76 4.03 -5.85 14.35
N SER A 77 4.66 -7.03 14.35
CA SER A 77 6.09 -7.18 14.09
C SER A 77 6.36 -8.27 13.06
N LEU A 78 7.44 -8.13 12.29
CA LEU A 78 7.95 -9.26 11.50
C LEU A 78 8.62 -10.29 12.42
N THR A 79 8.35 -11.56 12.14
CA THR A 79 9.16 -12.69 12.64
C THR A 79 10.45 -12.81 11.84
N GLU A 80 11.34 -13.74 12.22
CA GLU A 80 12.53 -14.07 11.43
C GLU A 80 12.17 -14.50 9.99
N ASP A 81 11.20 -15.41 9.84
CA ASP A 81 10.70 -15.86 8.54
C ASP A 81 10.07 -14.70 7.74
N GLY A 82 9.35 -13.80 8.42
CA GLY A 82 8.82 -12.58 7.83
C GLY A 82 9.90 -11.65 7.28
N GLN A 83 11.01 -11.51 7.99
CA GLN A 83 12.15 -10.71 7.53
C GLN A 83 12.85 -11.35 6.33
N VAL A 84 12.97 -12.68 6.29
CA VAL A 84 13.50 -13.40 5.12
C VAL A 84 12.60 -13.15 3.91
N ALA A 85 11.29 -13.35 4.06
CA ALA A 85 10.32 -13.13 3.00
C ALA A 85 10.31 -11.66 2.50
N ALA A 86 10.45 -10.69 3.41
CA ALA A 86 10.54 -9.28 3.02
C ALA A 86 11.80 -8.99 2.17
N ARG A 87 12.96 -9.57 2.52
CA ARG A 87 14.20 -9.43 1.75
C ARG A 87 14.14 -10.12 0.38
N GLU A 88 13.49 -11.28 0.31
CA GLU A 88 13.25 -11.96 -0.97
C GLU A 88 12.37 -11.13 -1.88
N LEU A 89 11.32 -10.53 -1.31
CA LEU A 89 10.42 -9.64 -2.03
C LEU A 89 11.15 -8.41 -2.55
N GLU A 90 12.01 -7.78 -1.74
CA GLU A 90 12.83 -6.64 -2.16
C GLU A 90 13.70 -6.98 -3.37
N ARG A 91 14.43 -8.11 -3.32
CA ARG A 91 15.26 -8.58 -4.44
C ARG A 91 14.46 -8.88 -5.71
N SER A 92 13.23 -9.39 -5.57
CA SER A 92 12.36 -9.62 -6.72
C SER A 92 11.78 -8.34 -7.32
N THR A 93 11.82 -7.22 -6.59
CA THR A 93 11.32 -5.94 -7.09
C THR A 93 12.37 -5.17 -7.89
N ASP A 94 13.67 -5.45 -7.72
CA ASP A 94 14.74 -4.83 -8.50
C ASP A 94 14.67 -5.19 -10.00
N ASP A 95 14.02 -6.31 -10.35
CA ASP A 95 13.71 -6.70 -11.73
C ASP A 95 12.42 -6.04 -12.28
N GLU A 96 11.67 -5.32 -11.44
CA GLU A 96 10.42 -4.68 -11.81
C GLU A 96 10.67 -3.24 -12.30
N PHE A 97 9.86 -2.77 -13.24
CA PHE A 97 9.98 -1.46 -13.90
C PHE A 97 10.32 -0.33 -12.91
N ASP A 98 11.58 0.14 -12.91
CA ASP A 98 12.00 1.34 -12.18
C ASP A 98 11.62 2.59 -13.01
N PRO A 99 10.59 3.36 -12.62
CA PRO A 99 10.18 4.56 -13.35
C PRO A 99 11.26 5.65 -13.31
N PHE A 100 12.20 5.58 -12.38
CA PHE A 100 13.31 6.52 -12.26
C PHE A 100 14.54 6.09 -13.08
N SER A 101 14.51 4.92 -13.74
CA SER A 101 15.62 4.42 -14.58
C SER A 101 15.98 5.36 -15.73
N THR A 102 15.07 6.26 -16.11
CA THR A 102 15.28 7.30 -17.12
C THR A 102 16.06 8.51 -16.59
N LEU A 103 16.25 8.62 -15.27
CA LEU A 103 16.94 9.73 -14.61
C LEU A 103 18.38 9.33 -14.28
N SER A 104 19.31 10.24 -14.59
CA SER A 104 20.70 10.19 -14.11
C SER A 104 20.79 10.36 -12.59
N ASP A 105 21.92 9.98 -11.99
CA ASP A 105 22.16 10.14 -10.54
C ASP A 105 22.04 11.60 -10.08
N THR A 106 22.47 12.54 -10.93
CA THR A 106 22.31 13.98 -10.68
C THR A 106 20.84 14.38 -10.66
N GLU A 107 20.06 13.96 -11.65
CA GLU A 107 18.62 14.26 -11.73
C GLU A 107 17.84 13.62 -10.57
N ARG A 108 18.24 12.42 -10.13
CA ARG A 108 17.68 11.77 -8.93
C ARG A 108 17.96 12.58 -7.67
N THR A 109 19.18 13.10 -7.54
CA THR A 109 19.57 13.96 -6.40
C THR A 109 18.81 15.28 -6.40
N GLU A 110 18.63 15.89 -7.58
CA GLU A 110 17.84 17.11 -7.74
C GLU A 110 16.37 16.88 -7.42
N LEU A 111 15.80 15.77 -7.89
CA LEU A 111 14.43 15.37 -7.58
C LEU A 111 14.21 15.18 -6.08
N ASP A 112 15.08 14.44 -5.39
CA ASP A 112 15.02 14.27 -3.93
C ASP A 112 15.07 15.63 -3.22
N THR A 113 15.97 16.52 -3.65
CA THR A 113 16.08 17.88 -3.11
C THR A 113 14.79 18.67 -3.28
N ILE A 114 14.17 18.62 -4.46
CA ILE A 114 12.92 19.32 -4.76
C ILE A 114 11.78 18.74 -3.93
N LEU A 115 11.63 17.41 -3.87
CA LEU A 115 10.58 16.74 -3.11
C LEU A 115 10.68 17.09 -1.62
N ARG A 116 11.88 17.08 -1.03
CA ARG A 116 12.08 17.50 0.37
C ARG A 116 11.68 18.95 0.62
N LYS A 117 12.01 19.86 -0.30
CA LYS A 117 11.60 21.26 -0.20
C LYS A 117 10.09 21.41 -0.24
N LEU A 118 9.41 20.66 -1.12
CA LEU A 118 7.95 20.67 -1.22
C LEU A 118 7.30 20.11 0.04
N ILE A 119 7.78 18.97 0.55
CA ILE A 119 7.29 18.37 1.80
C ILE A 119 7.41 19.37 2.95
N ALA A 120 8.59 19.97 3.14
CA ALA A 120 8.81 20.97 4.18
C ALA A 120 7.92 22.21 4.01
N GLY A 121 7.67 22.65 2.77
CA GLY A 121 6.75 23.76 2.49
C GLY A 121 5.30 23.42 2.86
N VAL A 122 4.84 22.21 2.49
CA VAL A 122 3.50 21.72 2.85
C VAL A 122 3.35 21.57 4.37
N GLU A 123 4.34 21.01 5.06
CA GLU A 123 4.33 20.87 6.53
C GLU A 123 4.37 22.22 7.26
N ALA A 124 4.99 23.25 6.67
CA ALA A 124 5.07 24.58 7.25
C ALA A 124 3.78 25.40 7.06
N GLU A 125 3.07 25.21 5.95
CA GLU A 125 1.81 25.93 5.67
C GLU A 125 0.58 25.18 6.20
N MET A 126 0.60 23.84 6.25
CA MET A 126 -0.53 23.06 6.75
C MET A 126 -0.43 22.84 8.27
N SER A 127 -1.46 23.24 9.00
CA SER A 127 -1.65 22.77 10.37
C SER A 127 -1.91 21.24 10.35
N PRO A 128 -1.44 20.45 11.34
CA PRO A 128 -1.81 19.04 11.47
C PRO A 128 -3.33 18.77 11.52
N SER A 129 -4.12 19.82 11.77
CA SER A 129 -5.60 19.81 11.73
C SER A 129 -6.21 20.02 10.34
N GLU A 130 -5.44 20.51 9.36
CA GLU A 130 -5.87 20.72 7.98
C GLU A 130 -5.66 19.49 7.09
N PHE A 131 -4.76 18.59 7.51
CA PHE A 131 -4.76 17.22 7.02
C PHE A 131 -6.01 16.50 7.57
N PRO A 132 -6.85 15.90 6.71
CA PRO A 132 -8.02 15.17 7.19
C PRO A 132 -7.57 14.10 8.18
N PRO A 133 -8.20 14.02 9.37
CA PRO A 133 -7.85 12.98 10.33
C PRO A 133 -8.05 11.62 9.66
N ALA A 134 -7.03 10.78 9.81
CA ALA A 134 -7.09 9.40 9.39
C ALA A 134 -8.38 8.73 9.89
N PRO A 135 -9.18 8.10 9.00
CA PRO A 135 -8.91 7.87 7.57
C PRO A 135 -9.46 8.98 6.67
N LEU A 136 -8.61 9.44 5.73
CA LEU A 136 -9.01 10.05 4.47
C LEU A 136 -10.04 9.15 3.76
N GLN A 137 -11.30 9.59 3.66
CA GLN A 137 -12.28 8.91 2.81
C GLN A 137 -11.96 9.24 1.35
N TRP A 138 -11.09 8.41 0.74
CA TRP A 138 -10.79 8.48 -0.67
C TRP A 138 -11.59 7.42 -1.45
N PRO A 139 -12.24 7.78 -2.57
CA PRO A 139 -12.36 9.14 -3.11
C PRO A 139 -13.25 10.04 -2.23
N PRO A 140 -13.01 11.37 -2.19
CA PRO A 140 -13.90 12.28 -1.49
C PRO A 140 -15.33 12.13 -2.02
N PRO A 141 -16.37 12.44 -1.23
CA PRO A 141 -17.74 12.41 -1.73
C PRO A 141 -17.84 13.29 -2.99
N PRO A 142 -18.56 12.85 -4.03
CA PRO A 142 -18.71 13.67 -5.22
C PRO A 142 -19.44 14.98 -4.86
N PRO A 143 -19.21 16.07 -5.61
CA PRO A 143 -19.94 17.31 -5.39
C PRO A 143 -21.46 17.09 -5.40
N PRO A 144 -22.25 17.92 -4.70
CA PRO A 144 -23.71 17.84 -4.77
C PRO A 144 -24.20 17.80 -6.22
N GLY A 145 -24.95 16.77 -6.59
CA GLY A 145 -25.46 16.58 -7.96
C GLY A 145 -24.50 15.90 -8.94
N ARG A 146 -23.37 15.36 -8.48
CA ARG A 146 -22.45 14.53 -9.27
C ARG A 146 -22.30 13.13 -8.67
N THR A 147 -21.90 12.16 -9.49
CA THR A 147 -21.48 10.83 -9.05
C THR A 147 -20.07 10.58 -9.58
N TRP A 148 -19.27 9.81 -8.83
CA TRP A 148 -18.02 9.26 -9.37
C TRP A 148 -18.36 8.01 -10.18
N GLY A 149 -18.06 8.03 -11.48
CA GLY A 149 -18.33 6.92 -12.39
C GLY A 149 -19.29 7.29 -13.53
N PRO A 150 -19.46 6.39 -14.52
CA PRO A 150 -20.41 6.61 -15.60
C PRO A 150 -21.84 6.73 -15.03
N PRO A 151 -22.70 7.57 -15.62
CA PRO A 151 -24.09 7.70 -15.16
C PRO A 151 -24.78 6.33 -15.19
N PRO A 152 -25.74 6.06 -14.27
CA PRO A 152 -26.52 4.83 -14.34
C PRO A 152 -27.17 4.72 -15.73
N PRO A 153 -27.22 3.52 -16.33
CA PRO A 153 -27.90 3.34 -17.60
C PRO A 153 -29.38 3.78 -17.45
N PRO A 154 -29.98 4.37 -18.51
CA PRO A 154 -31.37 4.79 -18.43
C PRO A 154 -32.28 3.62 -18.08
N PRO A 155 -33.40 3.86 -17.36
CA PRO A 155 -34.32 2.80 -16.98
C PRO A 155 -34.74 1.97 -18.21
N GLY A 156 -34.43 0.67 -18.21
CA GLY A 156 -34.82 -0.27 -19.28
C GLY A 156 -33.69 -0.93 -20.07
N LEU A 157 -32.42 -0.54 -19.87
CA LEU A 157 -31.27 -1.23 -20.44
C LEU A 157 -30.68 -2.22 -19.42
N GLN A 158 -30.90 -3.52 -19.63
CA GLN A 158 -30.15 -4.57 -18.91
C GLN A 158 -28.76 -4.73 -19.57
N PRO A 159 -27.70 -4.93 -18.77
CA PRO A 159 -26.37 -5.23 -19.32
C PRO A 159 -26.39 -6.56 -20.10
N PRO A 160 -25.60 -6.69 -21.18
CA PRO A 160 -25.53 -7.93 -21.95
C PRO A 160 -25.00 -9.08 -21.09
N ARG A 161 -25.57 -10.28 -21.31
CA ARG A 161 -25.21 -11.53 -20.60
C ARG A 161 -23.80 -12.01 -20.93
#